data_AF-A0A960XJ88-F1
#
_entry.id   AF-A0A960XJ88-F1
#
_cell.length_a   1.000
_cell.length_b   1.000
_cell.length_c   1.000
_cell.angle_alpha   90.00
_cell.angle_beta   90.00
_cell.angle_gamma   90.00
#
_symmetry.space_group_name_H-M   'P 1'
#
loop_
_entity.id
_entity.type
_entity.pdbx_description
1 polymer ?
#
loop_
_entity_poly.entity_id
_entity_poly.type
_entity_poly.pdbx_seq_one_letter_code
_entity_poly.pdbx_strand_id
1 'polypeptide(L)'
;IVNNKITYDFRTQQSYLVDPFGFGFVGQKEILPGVFAMHAGNGNQTLSTQSDTDINFDDRTYWEGENGELGQYRIGDYNLNGDTNFNDRIQWELNNGKFTSVPRD
;
A
#
# COMPACT_ATOMS: atom_id res chain seq x y z
N ILE A 1 -16.66 -19.25 -6.45
CA ILE A 1 -17.49 -19.31 -5.22
C ILE A 1 -17.79 -20.78 -4.96
N VAL A 2 -17.43 -21.29 -3.78
CA VAL A 2 -17.75 -22.67 -3.39
C VAL A 2 -18.50 -22.59 -2.08
N ASN A 3 -19.70 -23.19 -2.01
CA ASN A 3 -20.56 -23.13 -0.82
C ASN A 3 -20.77 -21.70 -0.28
N ASN A 4 -21.07 -20.74 -1.17
CA ASN A 4 -21.22 -19.32 -0.84
C ASN A 4 -19.98 -18.66 -0.20
N LYS A 5 -18.80 -19.26 -0.35
CA LYS A 5 -17.52 -18.69 0.09
C LYS A 5 -16.65 -18.30 -1.09
N ILE A 6 -16.07 -17.10 -1.00
CA ILE A 6 -14.93 -16.66 -1.81
C ILE A 6 -13.69 -16.85 -0.96
N THR A 7 -12.69 -17.54 -1.50
CA THR A 7 -11.37 -17.68 -0.89
C THR A 7 -10.37 -17.12 -1.88
N TYR A 8 -9.57 -16.15 -1.46
CA TYR A 8 -8.49 -15.57 -2.24
C TYR A 8 -7.24 -15.46 -1.36
N ASP A 9 -6.10 -15.93 -1.84
CA ASP A 9 -4.83 -15.80 -1.12
C ASP A 9 -3.92 -14.83 -1.86
N PHE A 10 -3.92 -13.59 -1.40
CA PHE A 10 -3.11 -12.49 -1.91
C PHE A 10 -1.60 -12.70 -1.80
N ARG A 11 -1.13 -13.76 -1.14
CA ARG A 11 0.31 -14.08 -1.05
C ARG A 11 0.79 -14.92 -2.23
N THR A 12 -0.12 -15.67 -2.86
CA THR A 12 0.20 -16.64 -3.93
C THR A 12 -0.53 -16.36 -5.24
N GLN A 13 -1.45 -15.40 -5.23
CA GLN A 13 -2.23 -14.98 -6.39
C GLN A 13 -2.16 -13.46 -6.49
N GLN A 14 -1.90 -12.98 -7.70
CA GLN A 14 -1.84 -11.55 -8.04
C GLN A 14 -3.17 -10.86 -7.76
N SER A 15 -3.20 -9.57 -7.45
CA SER A 15 -4.44 -8.81 -7.30
C SER A 15 -5.19 -8.65 -8.62
N TYR A 16 -6.36 -8.03 -8.55
CA TYR A 16 -7.10 -7.63 -9.73
C TYR A 16 -6.27 -6.66 -10.60
N LEU A 17 -6.03 -7.04 -11.86
CA LEU A 17 -5.21 -6.31 -12.83
C LEU A 17 -6.03 -5.77 -14.01
N VAL A 18 -7.32 -5.54 -13.80
CA VAL A 18 -8.19 -4.98 -14.84
C VAL A 18 -8.52 -3.55 -14.43
N ASP A 19 -8.24 -2.62 -15.33
CA ASP A 19 -8.63 -1.23 -15.20
C ASP A 19 -9.77 -0.96 -16.18
N PRO A 20 -11.02 -1.10 -15.72
CA PRO A 20 -12.19 -0.96 -16.59
C PRO A 20 -12.37 0.47 -17.11
N PHE A 21 -11.65 1.46 -16.56
CA PHE A 21 -11.80 2.87 -16.88
C PHE A 21 -10.60 3.48 -17.61
N GLY A 22 -9.48 2.75 -17.73
CA GLY A 22 -8.30 3.19 -18.47
C GLY A 22 -7.44 4.25 -17.76
N PHE A 23 -7.61 4.43 -16.44
CA PHE A 23 -6.85 5.40 -15.65
C PHE A 23 -5.51 4.87 -15.13
N GLY A 24 -5.27 3.57 -15.17
CA GLY A 24 -4.10 2.89 -14.64
C GLY A 24 -4.39 2.11 -13.36
N PHE A 25 -3.65 1.01 -13.19
CA PHE A 25 -3.69 0.19 -11.99
C PHE A 25 -2.28 -0.25 -11.61
N VAL A 26 -2.04 -0.34 -10.31
CA VAL A 26 -0.86 -0.99 -9.75
C VAL A 26 -1.32 -2.20 -8.96
N GLY A 27 -0.99 -3.38 -9.46
CA GLY A 27 -1.22 -4.63 -8.74
C GLY A 27 -0.20 -4.86 -7.64
N GLN A 28 -0.26 -6.05 -7.03
CA GLN A 28 0.74 -6.49 -6.08
C GLN A 28 2.10 -6.68 -6.74
N LYS A 29 3.16 -6.48 -5.96
CA LYS A 29 4.52 -6.73 -6.38
C LYS A 29 4.86 -8.21 -6.23
N GLU A 30 5.24 -8.86 -7.31
CA GLU A 30 5.86 -10.18 -7.24
C GLU A 30 7.30 -10.03 -6.70
N ILE A 31 7.59 -10.65 -5.56
CA ILE A 31 8.89 -10.55 -4.86
C ILE A 31 9.74 -11.82 -5.02
N LEU A 32 9.09 -12.95 -5.30
CA LEU A 32 9.66 -14.23 -5.73
C LEU A 32 8.66 -14.87 -6.69
N PRO A 33 9.05 -15.85 -7.53
CA PRO A 33 8.10 -16.53 -8.42
C PRO A 33 6.88 -17.06 -7.66
N GLY A 34 5.70 -16.53 -7.98
CA GLY A 34 4.43 -16.88 -7.33
C GLY A 34 4.24 -16.35 -5.91
N VAL A 35 5.07 -15.41 -5.45
CA VAL A 35 4.95 -14.77 -4.12
C VAL A 35 4.73 -13.27 -4.28
N PHE A 36 3.61 -12.79 -3.75
CA PHE A 36 3.16 -11.42 -3.92
C PHE A 36 3.16 -10.65 -2.59
N ALA A 37 3.51 -9.37 -2.66
CA ALA A 37 3.50 -8.45 -1.53
C ALA A 37 2.82 -7.12 -1.91
N MET A 38 2.29 -6.42 -0.91
CA MET A 38 1.73 -5.08 -1.06
C MET A 38 2.84 -4.04 -1.12
N HIS A 39 2.56 -2.91 -1.79
CA HIS A 39 3.44 -1.75 -1.74
C HIS A 39 3.36 -1.08 -0.36
N ALA A 40 4.51 -0.73 0.20
CA ALA A 40 4.62 0.06 1.42
C ALA A 40 4.51 1.56 1.10
N GLY A 41 4.19 2.39 2.10
CA GLY A 41 4.19 3.85 1.96
C GLY A 41 2.82 4.51 1.91
N ASN A 42 1.71 3.77 2.01
CA ASN A 42 0.38 4.37 2.15
C ASN A 42 0.00 4.48 3.63
N GLY A 43 0.43 5.57 4.28
CA GLY A 43 0.13 5.81 5.70
C GLY A 43 -1.18 6.57 5.89
N ASN A 44 -1.54 7.46 4.98
CA ASN A 44 -2.76 8.23 5.11
C ASN A 44 -3.92 7.50 4.48
N GLN A 45 -4.82 6.96 5.31
CA GLN A 45 -5.95 6.15 4.83
C GLN A 45 -7.28 6.91 4.78
N THR A 46 -7.35 8.17 5.23
CA THR A 46 -8.66 8.79 5.54
C THR A 46 -8.83 10.24 5.09
N LEU A 47 -7.78 10.93 4.64
CA LEU A 47 -7.85 12.36 4.35
C LEU A 47 -8.74 12.68 3.14
N SER A 48 -8.74 11.82 2.13
CA SER A 48 -9.54 11.97 0.92
C SER A 48 -10.17 10.63 0.50
N THR A 49 -11.06 10.68 -0.48
CA THR A 49 -11.63 9.46 -1.10
C THR A 49 -10.60 8.61 -1.82
N GLN A 50 -9.40 9.14 -2.12
CA GLN A 50 -8.33 8.39 -2.77
C GLN A 50 -7.29 7.84 -1.80
N SER A 51 -7.29 8.28 -0.53
CA SER A 51 -6.26 7.97 0.46
C SER A 51 -5.93 6.47 0.62
N ASP A 52 -6.90 5.58 0.53
CA ASP A 52 -6.69 4.13 0.60
C ASP A 52 -6.22 3.48 -0.73
N THR A 53 -6.08 4.27 -1.80
CA THR A 53 -5.83 3.78 -3.17
C THR A 53 -4.64 4.41 -3.88
N ASP A 54 -4.01 5.44 -3.32
CA ASP A 54 -2.79 6.03 -3.86
C ASP A 54 -1.69 6.14 -2.80
N ILE A 55 -0.45 6.25 -3.29
CA ILE A 55 0.72 6.60 -2.49
C ILE A 55 1.21 7.94 -3.02
N ASN A 56 1.03 9.00 -2.24
CA ASN A 56 1.28 10.36 -2.67
C ASN A 56 1.91 11.21 -1.54
N PHE A 57 1.96 12.53 -1.73
CA PHE A 57 2.59 13.45 -0.78
C PHE A 57 1.88 13.49 0.60
N ASP A 58 0.60 13.18 0.68
CA ASP A 58 -0.15 13.18 1.93
C ASP A 58 0.34 12.05 2.86
N ASP A 59 0.75 10.91 2.31
CA ASP A 59 1.37 9.82 3.09
C ASP A 59 2.71 10.21 3.68
N ARG A 60 3.52 10.93 2.90
CA ARG A 60 4.78 11.47 3.40
C ARG A 60 4.51 12.49 4.51
N THR A 61 3.51 13.36 4.34
CA THR A 61 3.13 14.34 5.36
C THR A 61 2.70 13.65 6.65
N TYR A 62 1.98 12.53 6.54
CA TYR A 62 1.65 11.69 7.69
C TYR A 62 2.91 11.14 8.38
N TRP A 63 3.82 10.53 7.61
CA TRP A 63 5.11 10.04 8.12
C TRP A 63 5.95 11.14 8.79
N GLU A 64 5.97 12.37 8.25
CA GLU A 64 6.70 13.50 8.84
C GLU A 64 6.24 13.83 10.26
N GLY A 65 4.97 13.57 10.60
CA GLY A 65 4.43 13.74 11.94
C GLY A 65 4.87 12.66 12.95
N GLU A 66 5.35 11.52 12.46
CA GLU A 66 5.79 10.37 13.28
C GLU A 66 7.30 10.12 13.18
N ASN A 67 8.02 10.85 12.32
CA ASN A 67 9.45 10.68 12.11
C ASN A 67 10.25 10.95 13.39
N GLY A 68 11.03 9.95 13.80
CA GLY A 68 11.81 9.95 15.04
C GLY A 68 11.15 9.22 16.21
N GLU A 69 9.92 8.73 16.04
CA GLU A 69 9.26 7.85 17.01
C GLU A 69 9.85 6.44 16.94
N LEU A 70 10.22 5.87 18.10
CA LEU A 70 10.94 4.59 18.21
C LEU A 70 10.22 3.62 19.15
N GLY A 71 10.47 2.33 18.97
CA GLY A 71 10.01 1.27 19.87
C GLY A 71 8.51 0.97 19.82
N GLN A 72 7.80 1.40 18.77
CA GLN A 72 6.38 1.14 18.59
C GLN A 72 5.99 1.14 17.12
N TYR A 73 5.06 0.25 16.75
CA TYR A 73 4.48 0.25 15.43
C TYR A 73 3.56 1.46 15.24
N ARG A 74 3.80 2.19 14.16
CA ARG A 74 3.05 3.38 13.77
C ARG A 74 2.58 3.25 12.33
N ILE A 75 1.68 4.13 11.93
CA ILE A 75 1.14 4.10 10.57
C ILE A 75 2.21 4.52 9.55
N GLY A 76 3.11 5.43 9.92
CA GLY A 76 4.29 5.83 9.17
C GLY A 76 5.48 4.85 9.25
N ASP A 77 5.42 3.79 10.05
CA ASP A 77 6.43 2.72 10.06
C ASP A 77 6.20 1.77 8.87
N TYR A 78 6.54 2.25 7.67
CA TYR A 78 6.30 1.56 6.41
C TYR A 78 7.10 0.27 6.23
N ASN A 79 8.21 0.11 6.94
CA ASN A 79 9.00 -1.11 6.91
C ASN A 79 8.65 -2.08 8.05
N LEU A 80 7.77 -1.68 8.98
CA LEU A 80 7.26 -2.49 10.09
C LEU A 80 8.38 -3.04 10.99
N ASN A 81 9.32 -2.18 11.40
CA ASN A 81 10.38 -2.55 12.34
C ASN A 81 10.22 -1.91 13.74
N GLY A 82 9.17 -1.11 13.95
CA GLY A 82 8.90 -0.40 15.20
C GLY A 82 9.60 0.95 15.33
N ASP A 83 10.32 1.41 14.31
CA ASP A 83 11.06 2.67 14.31
C ASP A 83 10.70 3.51 13.07
N THR A 84 9.90 4.56 13.24
CA THR A 84 9.51 5.46 12.15
C THR A 84 10.64 6.45 11.85
N ASN A 85 11.38 6.21 10.77
CA ASN A 85 12.54 7.01 10.42
C ASN A 85 12.76 7.10 8.89
N PHE A 86 13.93 7.58 8.48
CA PHE A 86 14.24 7.80 7.07
C PHE A 86 14.21 6.50 6.23
N ASN A 87 14.38 5.32 6.82
CA ASN A 87 14.25 4.05 6.12
C ASN A 87 12.82 3.81 5.61
N ASP A 88 11.80 4.30 6.34
CA ASP A 88 10.40 4.27 5.90
C ASP A 88 10.17 5.25 4.76
N ARG A 89 10.75 6.45 4.86
CA ARG A 89 10.69 7.43 3.78
C ARG A 89 11.26 6.87 2.48
N ILE A 90 12.33 6.08 2.52
CA ILE A 90 12.85 5.41 1.33
C ILE A 90 11.80 4.45 0.74
N GLN A 91 11.05 3.71 1.57
CA GLN A 91 9.96 2.86 1.06
C GLN A 91 8.87 3.68 0.36
N TRP A 92 8.50 4.83 0.93
CA TRP A 92 7.58 5.76 0.30
C TRP A 92 8.14 6.32 -1.02
N GLU A 93 9.39 6.78 -1.06
CA GLU A 93 10.02 7.35 -2.27
C GLU A 93 10.03 6.35 -3.44
N LEU A 94 10.24 5.05 -3.17
CA LEU A 94 10.21 3.98 -4.17
C LEU A 94 8.81 3.66 -4.71
N ASN A 95 7.75 4.03 -3.97
CA ASN A 95 6.37 3.68 -4.29
C ASN A 95 5.48 4.89 -4.58
N ASN A 96 5.97 6.12 -4.37
CA ASN A 96 5.25 7.36 -4.65
C ASN A 96 4.76 7.41 -6.10
N GLY A 97 3.51 7.82 -6.27
CA GLY A 97 2.80 7.87 -7.56
C GLY A 97 2.13 6.56 -7.97
N LYS A 98 2.22 5.49 -7.16
CA LYS A 98 1.43 4.27 -7.40
C LYS A 98 0.00 4.48 -6.94
N PHE A 99 -0.95 4.08 -7.78
CA PHE A 99 -2.36 4.16 -7.45
C PHE A 99 -3.15 3.06 -8.16
N THR A 100 -4.42 2.92 -7.78
CA THR A 100 -5.37 2.04 -8.47
C THR A 100 -6.70 2.74 -8.72
N SER A 101 -7.24 2.58 -9.93
CA SER A 101 -8.57 3.04 -10.34
C SER A 101 -9.65 1.98 -10.16
N VAL A 102 -9.32 0.82 -9.57
CA VAL A 102 -10.25 -0.30 -9.44
C VAL A 102 -11.48 0.12 -8.62
N PRO A 103 -12.71 -0.04 -9.16
CA PRO A 103 -13.93 0.37 -8.47
C PRO A 103 -14.15 -0.38 -7.14
N ARG A 104 -14.80 0.29 -6.18
CA ARG A 104 -14.97 -0.17 -4.78
C ARG A 104 -16.43 -0.43 -4.39
N ASP A 105 -17.34 -0.41 -5.36
CA ASP A 105 -18.80 -0.45 -5.19
C ASP A 105 -19.34 -1.81 -4.71
#